data_AF-A0A6V8NH90-F1
#
_entry.id   AF-A0A6V8NH90-F1
#
_cell.length_a   1.000
_cell.length_b   1.000
_cell.length_c   1.000
_cell.angle_alpha   90.00
_cell.angle_beta   90.00
_cell.angle_gamma   90.00
#
_symmetry.space_group_name_H-M   'P 1'
#
loop_
_entity.id
_entity.type
_entity.pdbx_description
1 polymer ?
#
loop_
_entity_poly.entity_id
_entity_poly.type
_entity_poly.pdbx_seq_one_letter_code
_entity_poly.pdbx_strand_id
1 'polypeptide(L)' 'MLMQKPEIKIEKIDDCEGIFVIEPLERGFGHTLGNSLRRVLLSSIQGYGVTSIKVEGVLHEFSTIEGVKEDTTELILNL' A
#
# COMPACT_ATOMS: atom_id res chain seq x y z
N MET A 1 31.33 18.12 15.40
CA MET A 1 30.26 18.48 14.43
C MET A 1 28.95 18.38 15.20
N LEU A 2 28.26 19.49 15.43
CA LEU A 2 27.00 19.47 16.19
C LEU A 2 25.92 18.86 15.29
N MET A 3 25.31 17.75 15.74
CA MET A 3 24.13 17.21 15.08
C MET A 3 23.03 18.27 15.11
N GLN A 4 22.56 18.68 13.94
CA GLN A 4 21.36 19.48 13.83
C GLN A 4 20.15 18.56 14.04
N LYS A 5 19.16 19.04 14.79
CA LYS A 5 17.93 18.29 15.03
C LYS A 5 17.18 18.12 13.70
N PRO A 6 16.82 16.89 13.29
CA PRO A 6 16.03 16.70 12.08
C PRO A 6 14.62 17.27 12.28
N GLU A 7 14.13 17.96 11.26
CA GLU A 7 12.77 18.46 11.16
C GLU A 7 11.98 17.67 10.12
N ILE A 8 10.67 17.57 10.33
CA ILE A 8 9.75 16.94 9.38
C ILE A 8 8.91 18.04 8.75
N LYS A 9 8.99 18.18 7.43
CA LYS A 9 8.17 19.08 6.63
C LYS A 9 7.14 18.27 5.84
N ILE A 10 5.92 18.79 5.75
CA ILE A 10 4.86 18.20 4.94
C ILE A 10 4.81 19.00 3.64
N GLU A 11 5.15 18.38 2.52
CA GLU A 11 5.08 19.03 1.20
C GLU A 11 3.68 18.93 0.59
N LYS A 12 3.03 17.77 0.76
CA LYS A 12 1.69 17.51 0.26
C LYS A 12 0.95 16.62 1.24
N ILE A 13 -0.32 16.93 1.46
CA ILE A 13 -1.25 16.04 2.13
C ILE A 13 -2.62 16.21 1.50
N ASP A 14 -3.17 15.12 0.99
CA ASP A 14 -4.57 14.99 0.60
C ASP A 14 -5.17 13.76 1.29
N ASP A 15 -6.42 13.41 0.97
CA ASP A 15 -7.14 12.33 1.65
C ASP A 15 -6.49 10.95 1.44
N CYS A 16 -5.70 10.77 0.36
CA CYS A 16 -5.15 9.47 -0.05
C CYS A 16 -3.61 9.47 -0.25
N GLU A 17 -2.95 10.62 -0.26
CA GLU A 17 -1.53 10.78 -0.54
C GLU A 17 -0.87 11.80 0.41
N GLY A 18 0.32 11.48 0.90
CA GLY A 18 1.13 12.39 1.72
C GLY A 18 2.61 12.34 1.35
N ILE A 19 3.25 13.51 1.24
CA ILE A 19 4.69 13.68 0.97
C ILE A 19 5.34 14.35 2.18
N PHE A 20 6.30 13.65 2.78
CA PHE A 20 7.02 14.07 3.99
C PHE A 20 8.52 14.16 3.71
N VAL A 21 9.13 15.28 4.08
CA VAL A 21 10.57 15.55 3.93
C VAL A 21 11.21 15.62 5.31
N ILE A 22 12.27 14.85 5.54
CA ILE A 22 13.00 14.82 6.81
C ILE A 22 14.43 15.30 6.58
N GLU A 23 14.80 16.42 7.18
CA GLU A 23 16.12 17.03 7.02
C GLU A 23 16.51 17.92 8.22
N PRO A 24 17.81 18.14 8.47
CA PRO A 24 18.95 17.44 7.86
C PRO A 24 19.16 16.06 8.48
N LEU A 25 19.67 15.12 7.68
CA LEU A 25 20.09 13.79 8.13
C LEU A 25 21.59 13.61 7.87
N GLU A 26 22.24 12.84 8.74
CA GLU A 26 23.63 12.42 8.49
C GLU A 26 23.71 11.57 7.22
N ARG A 27 24.88 11.60 6.57
CA ARG A 27 25.13 10.81 5.37
C ARG A 27 24.84 9.32 5.66
N GLY A 28 23.95 8.73 4.86
CA GLY A 28 23.54 7.33 4.98
C GLY A 28 22.28 7.09 5.82
N PHE A 29 21.92 8.01 6.74
CA PHE A 29 20.73 7.84 7.58
C PHE A 29 19.43 7.92 6.80
N GLY A 30 19.40 8.67 5.69
CA GLY A 30 18.25 8.71 4.78
C GLY A 30 17.84 7.32 4.28
N HIS A 31 18.81 6.47 3.92
CA HIS A 31 18.52 5.10 3.49
C HIS A 31 18.06 4.21 4.65
N THR A 32 18.73 4.30 5.80
CA THR A 32 18.39 3.52 6.99
C THR A 32 16.96 3.82 7.45
N LEU A 33 16.60 5.11 7.56
CA LEU A 33 15.28 5.53 7.98
C LEU A 33 14.22 5.24 6.90
N GLY A 34 14.48 5.63 5.66
CA GLY A 34 13.53 5.47 4.55
C GLY A 34 13.18 4.00 4.27
N ASN A 35 14.16 3.10 4.26
CA ASN A 35 13.90 1.68 4.07
C ASN A 35 13.09 1.08 5.23
N SER A 36 13.41 1.47 6.47
CA SER A 36 12.69 1.01 7.66
C SER A 36 11.24 1.49 7.64
N LEU A 37 11.01 2.78 7.38
CA LEU A 37 9.67 3.36 7.27
C LEU A 37 8.86 2.69 6.15
N ARG A 38 9.45 2.52 4.95
CA ARG A 38 8.77 1.85 3.83
C ARG A 38 8.29 0.44 4.21
N ARG A 39 9.10 -0.33 4.92
CA ARG A 39 8.73 -1.69 5.37
C ARG A 39 7.59 -1.67 6.40
N VAL A 40 7.65 -0.76 7.36
CA VAL A 40 6.60 -0.62 8.39
C VAL A 40 5.29 -0.19 7.75
N LEU A 41 5.32 0.82 6.86
CA LEU A 41 4.13 1.33 6.18
C LEU A 41 3.46 0.26 5.31
N LEU A 42 4.22 -0.57 4.61
CA LEU A 42 3.67 -1.59 3.70
C LEU A 42 3.24 -2.89 4.40
N SER A 43 3.79 -3.20 5.59
CA SER A 43 3.65 -4.56 6.16
C SER A 43 3.22 -4.60 7.62
N SER A 44 3.18 -3.47 8.31
CA SER A 44 2.86 -3.43 9.75
C SER A 44 1.65 -2.57 10.09
N ILE A 45 1.11 -1.85 9.11
CA ILE A 45 -0.18 -1.16 9.26
C ILE A 45 -1.29 -2.19 9.10
N GLN A 46 -2.19 -2.24 10.09
CA GLN A 46 -3.37 -3.09 10.04
C GLN A 46 -4.32 -2.57 8.98
N GLY A 47 -4.84 -3.49 8.17
CA GLY A 47 -5.86 -3.23 7.17
C GLY A 47 -6.79 -4.42 7.04
N TYR A 48 -7.77 -4.28 6.16
CA TYR A 48 -8.73 -5.32 5.83
C TYR A 48 -8.72 -5.52 4.32
N GLY A 49 -8.93 -6.75 3.89
CA GLY A 49 -9.05 -7.11 2.48
C GLY A 49 -9.85 -8.40 2.36
N VAL A 50 -10.48 -8.60 1.21
CA VAL A 50 -11.22 -9.82 0.90
C VAL A 50 -10.23 -10.99 0.85
N THR A 51 -10.52 -12.06 1.60
CA THR A 51 -9.65 -13.26 1.66
C THR A 51 -10.19 -14.44 0.88
N SER A 52 -11.50 -14.53 0.71
CA SER A 52 -12.13 -15.58 -0.08
C SER A 52 -13.52 -15.15 -0.56
N ILE A 53 -13.92 -15.70 -1.70
CA ILE A 53 -15.27 -15.60 -2.24
C ILE A 53 -15.76 -16.96 -2.68
N LYS A 54 -17.08 -17.12 -2.76
CA LYS A 54 -17.74 -18.29 -3.33
C LYS A 54 -18.80 -17.80 -4.31
N VAL A 55 -18.66 -18.20 -5.56
CA VAL A 55 -19.64 -17.92 -6.62
C VAL A 55 -20.35 -19.22 -6.96
N GLU A 56 -21.69 -19.20 -6.93
CA GLU A 56 -22.49 -20.37 -7.27
C GLU A 56 -22.33 -20.71 -8.76
N GLY A 57 -22.18 -22.01 -9.07
CA GLY A 57 -21.98 -22.49 -10.44
C GLY A 57 -20.55 -22.33 -10.99
N VAL A 58 -19.65 -21.64 -10.28
CA VAL A 58 -18.25 -21.47 -10.70
C VAL A 58 -17.37 -22.50 -10.00
N LEU A 59 -16.66 -23.31 -10.80
CA LEU A 59 -15.76 -24.34 -10.30
C LEU A 59 -14.34 -23.81 -10.04
N HIS A 60 -13.87 -22.85 -10.84
CA HIS A 60 -12.54 -22.25 -10.74
C HIS A 60 -12.52 -20.79 -11.24
N GLU A 61 -11.48 -20.04 -10.86
CA GLU A 61 -11.29 -18.60 -11.15
C GLU A 61 -11.23 -18.23 -12.64
N PHE A 62 -10.94 -19.19 -13.52
CA PHE A 62 -10.93 -18.99 -14.98
C PHE A 62 -12.28 -19.24 -15.66
N SER A 63 -13.36 -19.39 -14.90
CA SER A 63 -14.68 -19.65 -15.47
C SER A 63 -15.37 -18.35 -15.88
N THR A 64 -16.16 -18.41 -16.94
CA THR A 64 -17.16 -17.37 -17.23
C THR A 64 -18.39 -17.57 -16.34
N ILE A 65 -19.11 -16.48 -16.05
CA ILE A 65 -20.34 -16.51 -15.27
C ILE A 65 -21.49 -16.20 -16.23
N GLU A 66 -22.47 -17.09 -16.34
CA GLU A 66 -23.62 -16.90 -17.23
C GLU A 66 -24.41 -15.64 -16.83
N GLY A 67 -24.69 -14.77 -17.79
CA GLY A 67 -25.42 -13.53 -17.56
C GLY A 67 -24.60 -12.36 -16.99
N VAL A 68 -23.29 -12.56 -16.77
CA VAL A 68 -22.35 -11.50 -16.36
C VAL A 68 -21.42 -11.18 -17.53
N LYS A 69 -21.06 -9.90 -17.66
CA LYS A 69 -20.18 -9.43 -18.74
C LYS A 69 -18.72 -9.74 -18.42
N GLU A 70 -18.31 -9.48 -17.18
CA GLU A 70 -17.01 -9.78 -16.61
C GLU A 70 -16.82 -11.29 -16.40
N ASP A 71 -15.60 -11.79 -16.55
CA ASP A 71 -15.25 -13.13 -16.10
C ASP A 71 -14.96 -13.19 -14.59
N THR A 72 -14.79 -14.39 -14.05
CA THR A 72 -14.55 -14.56 -12.60
C THR A 72 -13.26 -13.87 -12.13
N THR A 73 -12.23 -13.77 -12.98
CA THR A 73 -10.96 -13.13 -12.61
C THR A 73 -11.11 -11.62 -12.51
N GLU A 74 -11.78 -11.00 -13.49
CA GLU A 74 -12.09 -9.57 -13.46
C GLU A 74 -12.98 -9.21 -12.26
N LEU A 75 -13.94 -10.07 -11.93
CA LEU A 75 -14.74 -9.92 -10.72
C LEU A 75 -13.88 -9.97 -9.46
N ILE A 76 -12.95 -10.93 -9.34
CA ILE A 76 -12.04 -11.03 -8.18
C ILE A 76 -11.18 -9.77 -8.01
N LEU A 77 -10.72 -9.16 -9.11
CA LEU A 77 -9.88 -7.95 -9.06
C LEU A 77 -10.63 -6.68 -8.64
N ASN A 78 -11.94 -6.66 -8.82
CA ASN A 78 -12.80 -5.52 -8.46
C ASN A 78 -13.33 -5.59 -7.02
N LEU A 79 -13.13 -6.70 -6.31
CA LEU A 79 -13.53 -6.92 -4.92
C LEU A 79 -12.46 -6.50 -3.92
#